data_AF-D1QSP4-F1
#
_entry.id   AF-D1QSP4-F1
#
_cell.length_a   1.000
_cell.length_b   1.000
_cell.length_c   1.000
_cell.angle_alpha   90.00
_cell.angle_beta   90.00
_cell.angle_gamma   90.00
#
_symmetry.space_group_name_H-M   'P 1'
#
loop_
_entity.id
_entity.type
_entity.pdbx_description
1 polymer ?
#
loop_
_entity_poly.entity_id
_entity_poly.type
_entity_poly.pdbx_seq_one_letter_code
_entity_poly.pdbx_strand_id
1 'polypeptide(L)'
;MQSLLFLSDFSSAIELATTLNIAFVAVEYVKTYTKVLCDQVFDLKCFIQKTFAICISALPDQGTLSTIPHITINNHNADEMVEKLKRDCELLLEEIKKTKAKHESLVNEVCEAKNVSSISLFLFFVGVSGLLSLGFENQYPSIVRCFWSVLSFFSLIYCTIGWNTSEESKKRFLNFESLRHAIISFIVVFGISFVILFWSQNIDIFIQGIWSYLLPFSVLFSFSNFIVASVKIWRKARSTKDEIRRSQEEIVARCRDLRTKVESVISVNDLANDLYQTN
;
A
#
# COMPACT_ATOMS: atom_id res chain seq x y z
N MET A 1 -18.33 -23.02 -38.62
CA MET A 1 -17.66 -23.98 -37.72
C MET A 1 -16.60 -23.21 -36.97
N GLN A 2 -16.86 -22.78 -35.74
CA GLN A 2 -15.82 -22.20 -34.89
C GLN A 2 -14.96 -23.35 -34.38
N SER A 3 -13.64 -23.31 -34.62
CA SER A 3 -12.70 -24.22 -33.96
C SER A 3 -12.74 -23.95 -32.46
N LEU A 4 -13.17 -24.94 -31.68
CA LEU A 4 -13.11 -24.86 -30.23
C LEU A 4 -11.63 -24.79 -29.83
N LEU A 5 -11.28 -23.75 -29.07
CA LEU A 5 -9.94 -23.58 -28.52
C LEU A 5 -9.66 -24.64 -27.44
N PHE A 6 -8.43 -25.12 -27.36
CA PHE A 6 -8.00 -26.03 -26.29
C PHE A 6 -7.31 -25.25 -25.18
N LEU A 7 -7.45 -25.72 -23.94
CA LEU A 7 -6.74 -25.18 -22.78
C LEU A 7 -5.22 -25.32 -22.98
N SER A 8 -4.77 -26.39 -23.66
CA SER A 8 -3.37 -26.61 -24.03
C SER A 8 -2.75 -25.48 -24.83
N ASP A 9 -3.53 -24.80 -25.66
CA ASP A 9 -3.06 -23.66 -26.47
C ASP A 9 -2.64 -22.47 -25.59
N PHE A 10 -3.11 -22.43 -24.34
CA PHE A 10 -2.81 -21.39 -23.35
C PHE A 10 -1.86 -21.87 -22.24
N SER A 11 -1.27 -23.06 -22.35
CA SER A 11 -0.40 -23.65 -21.32
C SER A 11 0.71 -22.68 -20.87
N SER A 12 1.44 -22.08 -21.80
CA SER A 12 2.51 -21.13 -21.48
C SER A 12 2.01 -19.89 -20.74
N ALA A 13 0.80 -19.41 -21.06
CA ALA A 13 0.21 -18.26 -20.41
C ALA A 13 -0.26 -18.59 -18.99
N ILE A 14 -0.83 -19.78 -18.78
CA ILE A 14 -1.23 -20.28 -17.46
C ILE A 14 0.01 -20.50 -16.59
N GLU A 15 1.07 -21.09 -17.13
CA GLU A 15 2.34 -21.30 -16.43
C GLU A 15 2.98 -19.96 -16.00
N LEU A 16 3.01 -18.98 -16.90
CA LEU A 16 3.50 -17.64 -16.60
C LEU A 16 2.66 -16.96 -15.50
N ALA A 17 1.33 -17.01 -15.60
CA ALA A 17 0.43 -16.44 -14.60
C ALA A 17 0.61 -17.11 -13.23
N THR A 18 0.76 -18.44 -13.21
CA THR A 18 0.98 -19.23 -12.00
C THR A 18 2.30 -18.84 -11.35
N THR A 19 3.38 -18.76 -12.14
CA THR A 19 4.72 -18.38 -11.67
C THR A 19 4.75 -16.96 -11.14
N LEU A 20 4.08 -16.02 -11.83
CA LEU A 20 3.99 -14.63 -11.39
C LEU A 20 3.23 -14.51 -10.06
N ASN A 21 2.14 -15.25 -9.89
CA ASN A 21 1.37 -15.24 -8.65
C ASN A 21 2.16 -15.79 -7.47
N ILE A 22 2.86 -16.93 -7.60
CA ILE A 22 3.67 -17.46 -6.50
C ILE A 22 4.88 -16.58 -6.19
N ALA A 23 5.51 -15.99 -7.21
CA ALA A 23 6.58 -15.02 -7.02
C ALA A 23 6.06 -13.79 -6.24
N PHE A 24 4.89 -13.26 -6.61
CA PHE A 24 4.28 -12.16 -5.89
C PHE A 24 4.03 -12.49 -4.41
N VAL A 25 3.47 -13.68 -4.12
CA VAL A 25 3.29 -14.17 -2.74
C VAL A 25 4.62 -14.21 -1.98
N ALA A 26 5.67 -14.74 -2.61
CA ALA A 26 6.99 -14.86 -1.99
C ALA A 26 7.59 -13.48 -1.67
N VAL A 27 7.56 -12.54 -2.61
CA VAL A 27 8.18 -11.22 -2.41
C VAL A 27 7.36 -10.35 -1.43
N GLU A 28 6.03 -10.47 -1.41
CA GLU A 28 5.18 -9.81 -0.42
C GLU A 28 5.34 -10.41 0.98
N TYR A 29 5.52 -11.73 1.10
CA TYR A 29 5.76 -12.37 2.41
C TYR A 29 7.10 -11.96 3.01
N VAL A 30 8.12 -11.71 2.18
CA VAL A 30 9.41 -11.15 2.60
C VAL A 30 9.33 -9.62 2.80
N LYS A 31 8.16 -9.00 2.56
CA LYS A 31 7.91 -7.54 2.61
C LYS A 31 8.86 -6.72 1.73
N THR A 32 9.43 -7.33 0.69
CA THR A 32 10.47 -6.70 -0.13
C THR A 32 9.86 -5.91 -1.29
N TYR A 33 8.76 -6.37 -1.89
CA TYR A 33 8.23 -5.81 -3.14
C TYR A 33 7.65 -4.42 -2.93
N THR A 34 6.72 -4.30 -2.00
CA THR A 34 6.05 -3.03 -1.66
C THR A 34 7.05 -2.01 -1.13
N LYS A 35 8.05 -2.46 -0.35
CA LYS A 35 9.13 -1.61 0.12
C LYS A 35 9.99 -1.08 -1.02
N VAL A 36 10.41 -1.94 -1.95
CA VAL A 36 11.15 -1.53 -3.16
C VAL A 36 10.30 -0.60 -4.02
N LEU A 37 8.99 -0.84 -4.19
CA LEU A 37 8.10 0.03 -4.95
C LEU A 37 7.94 1.41 -4.28
N CYS A 38 7.75 1.44 -2.96
CA CYS A 38 7.65 2.68 -2.18
C CYS A 38 8.96 3.48 -2.17
N ASP A 39 10.11 2.80 -2.06
CA ASP A 39 11.43 3.44 -2.04
C ASP A 39 11.89 3.87 -3.45
N GLN A 40 11.74 3.02 -4.47
CA GLN A 40 12.29 3.28 -5.81
C GLN A 40 11.32 3.94 -6.77
N VAL A 41 10.03 3.58 -6.76
CA VAL A 41 9.05 4.11 -7.72
C VAL A 41 8.35 5.34 -7.18
N PHE A 42 8.03 5.35 -5.89
CA PHE A 42 7.34 6.48 -5.26
C PHE A 42 8.27 7.47 -4.55
N ASP A 43 9.54 7.10 -4.33
CA ASP A 43 10.56 7.91 -3.66
C ASP A 43 10.07 8.50 -2.32
N LEU A 44 9.24 7.74 -1.60
CA LEU A 44 8.55 8.20 -0.38
C LEU A 44 9.55 8.55 0.72
N LYS A 45 10.64 7.80 0.83
CA LYS A 45 11.69 8.04 1.84
C LYS A 45 12.46 9.34 1.58
N CYS A 46 12.86 9.61 0.34
CA CYS A 46 13.50 10.86 -0.05
C CYS A 46 12.53 12.04 0.09
N PHE A 47 11.25 11.84 -0.26
CA PHE A 47 10.21 12.85 -0.07
C PHE A 47 10.05 13.21 1.41
N ILE A 48 9.92 12.22 2.31
CA ILE A 48 9.87 12.44 3.76
C ILE A 48 11.13 13.17 4.25
N GLN A 49 12.32 12.74 3.82
CA GLN A 49 13.58 13.37 4.24
C GLN A 49 13.70 14.82 3.77
N LYS A 50 13.43 15.11 2.49
CA LYS A 50 13.44 16.48 1.95
C LYS A 50 12.42 17.36 2.65
N THR A 51 11.22 16.84 2.86
CA THR A 51 10.13 17.57 3.50
C THR A 51 10.46 17.93 4.94
N PHE A 52 10.99 17.00 5.73
CA PHE A 52 11.40 17.28 7.11
C PHE A 52 12.68 18.11 7.20
N ALA A 53 13.59 18.03 6.22
CA ALA A 53 14.75 18.91 6.14
C ALA A 53 14.32 20.38 5.93
N ILE A 54 13.28 20.64 5.14
CA ILE A 54 12.70 21.99 4.99
C ILE A 54 12.13 22.48 6.32
N CYS A 55 11.39 21.65 7.06
CA CYS A 55 10.87 22.02 8.39
C CYS A 55 12.00 22.32 9.39
N ILE A 56 13.08 21.53 9.38
CA ILE A 56 14.27 21.75 10.22
C ILE A 56 14.98 23.04 9.84
N SER A 57 15.15 23.33 8.54
CA SER A 57 15.76 24.58 8.08
C SER A 57 14.91 25.83 8.33
N ALA A 58 13.60 25.65 8.56
CA ALA A 58 12.68 26.72 8.91
C ALA A 58 12.68 27.04 10.41
N LEU A 59 13.20 26.14 11.26
CA LEU A 59 13.47 26.43 12.66
C LEU A 59 14.67 27.38 12.75
N PRO A 60 14.63 28.38 13.64
CA PRO A 60 15.79 29.22 13.91
C PRO A 60 16.95 28.36 14.46
N ASP A 61 18.13 28.49 13.85
CA ASP A 61 19.31 27.70 14.21
C ASP A 61 19.61 27.81 15.72
N GLN A 62 20.05 26.70 16.32
CA GLN A 62 20.54 26.70 17.72
C GLN A 62 21.65 27.74 17.94
N GLY A 63 22.43 28.05 16.88
CA GLY A 63 23.38 29.15 16.87
C GLY A 63 22.70 30.50 17.11
N THR A 64 21.63 30.83 16.38
CA THR A 64 20.86 32.07 16.51
C THR A 64 20.09 32.15 17.84
N LEU A 65 19.59 31.02 18.37
CA LEU A 65 18.99 30.96 19.72
C LEU A 65 20.04 31.12 20.85
N SER A 66 21.30 30.78 20.58
CA SER A 66 22.40 30.96 21.54
C SER A 66 23.00 32.37 21.51
N THR A 67 22.73 33.15 20.46
CA THR A 67 23.13 34.56 20.36
C THR A 67 22.11 35.55 20.91
N ILE A 68 20.91 35.10 21.35
CA ILE A 68 19.95 35.96 22.03
C ILE A 68 20.61 36.43 23.35
N PRO A 69 20.96 37.72 23.51
CA PRO A 69 21.61 38.20 24.72
C PRO A 69 20.68 38.06 25.92
N HIS A 70 21.23 37.84 27.11
CA HIS A 70 20.49 37.97 28.36
C HIS A 70 19.93 39.41 28.45
N ILE A 71 18.61 39.57 28.41
CA ILE A 71 17.95 40.88 28.53
C ILE A 71 17.26 40.96 29.89
N THR A 72 17.66 41.91 30.73
CA THR A 72 16.89 42.30 31.91
C THR A 72 16.19 43.62 31.64
N ILE A 73 14.90 43.59 31.32
CA ILE A 73 14.07 44.80 31.24
C ILE A 73 13.21 44.85 32.51
N ASN A 74 13.44 45.84 33.38
CA ASN A 74 12.61 46.16 34.56
C ASN A 74 12.25 44.97 35.49
N ASN A 75 13.23 44.26 36.05
CA ASN A 75 13.01 43.21 37.07
C ASN A 75 12.10 42.03 36.65
N HIS A 76 11.88 41.82 35.34
CA HIS A 76 11.22 40.63 34.80
C HIS A 76 12.17 39.84 33.90
N ASN A 77 12.31 38.55 34.20
CA ASN A 77 13.31 37.66 33.64
C ASN A 77 12.99 37.32 32.18
N ALA A 78 13.62 38.00 31.21
CA ALA A 78 13.57 37.57 29.81
C ALA A 78 14.22 36.19 29.62
N ASP A 79 15.06 35.75 30.58
CA ASP A 79 15.64 34.42 30.65
C ASP A 79 14.59 33.32 30.70
N GLU A 80 13.50 33.53 31.42
CA GLU A 80 12.38 32.57 31.49
C GLU A 80 11.67 32.49 30.13
N MET A 81 11.62 33.60 29.40
CA MET A 81 11.04 33.68 28.06
C MET A 81 11.93 33.00 27.00
N VAL A 82 13.26 33.18 27.08
CA VAL A 82 14.24 32.53 26.21
C VAL A 82 14.35 31.03 26.50
N GLU A 83 14.33 30.61 27.76
CA GLU A 83 14.24 29.19 28.12
C GLU A 83 12.93 28.56 27.65
N LYS A 84 11.81 29.28 27.75
CA LYS A 84 10.52 28.82 27.24
C LYS A 84 10.54 28.65 25.71
N LEU A 85 11.17 29.58 24.98
CA LEU A 85 11.38 29.46 23.53
C LEU A 85 12.33 28.31 23.16
N LYS A 86 13.40 28.06 23.93
CA LYS A 86 14.28 26.89 23.75
C LYS A 86 13.52 25.58 23.97
N ARG A 87 12.69 25.51 25.01
CA ARG A 87 11.80 24.38 25.29
C ARG A 87 10.79 24.15 24.19
N ASP A 88 10.14 25.21 23.72
CA ASP A 88 9.15 25.11 22.64
C ASP A 88 9.81 24.64 21.33
N CYS A 89 11.05 25.04 21.08
CA CYS A 89 11.85 24.59 19.94
C CYS A 89 12.24 23.09 20.05
N GLU A 90 12.68 22.63 21.23
CA GLU A 90 12.93 21.21 21.50
C GLU A 90 11.66 20.36 21.39
N LEU A 91 10.55 20.84 21.94
CA LEU A 91 9.24 20.18 21.86
C LEU A 91 8.77 20.04 20.41
N LEU A 92 8.92 21.09 19.59
CA LEU A 92 8.59 21.03 18.16
C LEU A 92 9.51 20.07 17.39
N LEU A 93 10.80 20.02 17.74
CA LEU A 93 11.77 19.12 17.12
C LEU A 93 11.48 17.66 17.46
N GLU A 94 11.07 17.39 18.71
CA GLU A 94 10.62 16.08 19.15
C GLU A 94 9.29 15.69 18.49
N GLU A 95 8.34 16.63 18.37
CA GLU A 95 7.06 16.44 17.66
C GLU A 95 7.29 16.14 16.17
N ILE A 96 8.23 16.83 15.52
CA ILE A 96 8.67 16.57 14.16
C ILE A 96 9.26 15.15 14.03
N LYS A 97 10.17 14.75 14.92
CA LYS A 97 10.77 13.41 14.90
C LYS A 97 9.72 12.32 15.13
N LYS A 98 8.79 12.54 16.06
CA LYS A 98 7.71 11.61 16.40
C LYS A 98 6.70 11.48 15.25
N THR A 99 6.38 12.60 14.59
CA THR A 99 5.49 12.64 13.42
C THR A 99 6.14 11.98 12.21
N LYS A 100 7.46 12.17 12.02
CA LYS A 100 8.24 11.46 11.00
C LYS A 100 8.24 9.95 11.25
N ALA A 101 8.53 9.51 12.48
CA ALA A 101 8.52 8.09 12.85
C ALA A 101 7.12 7.47 12.68
N LYS A 102 6.05 8.21 13.00
CA LYS A 102 4.66 7.81 12.80
C LYS A 102 4.30 7.66 11.32
N HIS A 103 4.77 8.57 10.47
CA HIS A 103 4.56 8.46 9.02
C HIS A 103 5.41 7.34 8.41
N GLU A 104 6.64 7.11 8.88
CA GLU A 104 7.45 5.97 8.47
C GLU A 104 6.83 4.63 8.89
N SER A 105 6.20 4.55 10.07
CA SER A 105 5.46 3.36 10.49
C SER A 105 4.16 3.15 9.69
N LEU A 106 3.42 4.24 9.42
CA LEU A 106 2.24 4.21 8.55
C LEU A 106 2.58 3.73 7.14
N VAL A 107 3.71 4.16 6.57
CA VAL A 107 4.19 3.68 5.27
C VAL A 107 4.51 2.19 5.30
N ASN A 108 5.11 1.68 6.39
CA ASN A 108 5.36 0.24 6.55
C ASN A 108 4.07 -0.58 6.67
N GLU A 109 3.04 -0.05 7.34
CA GLU A 109 1.74 -0.69 7.47
C GLU A 109 0.93 -0.62 6.15
N VAL A 110 1.07 0.49 5.42
CA VAL A 110 0.54 0.68 4.05
C VAL A 110 1.18 -0.30 3.05
N CYS A 111 2.46 -0.64 3.25
CA CYS A 111 3.18 -1.64 2.47
C CYS A 111 2.71 -3.08 2.72
N GLU A 112 1.97 -3.38 3.78
CA GLU A 112 1.48 -4.74 4.04
C GLU A 112 0.16 -5.00 3.30
N ALA A 113 0.20 -5.11 1.98
CA ALA A 113 -0.94 -5.47 1.14
C ALA A 113 -1.30 -6.98 1.26
N LYS A 114 -1.51 -7.47 2.49
CA LYS A 114 -1.71 -8.89 2.82
C LYS A 114 -2.90 -9.52 2.07
N ASN A 115 -3.97 -8.75 1.87
CA ASN A 115 -5.14 -9.18 1.10
C ASN A 115 -4.77 -9.53 -0.36
N VAL A 116 -3.92 -8.73 -0.99
CA VAL A 116 -3.48 -8.94 -2.37
C VAL A 116 -2.60 -10.19 -2.50
N SER A 117 -1.74 -10.44 -1.52
CA SER A 117 -0.92 -11.66 -1.45
C SER A 117 -1.79 -12.92 -1.29
N SER A 118 -2.81 -12.87 -0.43
CA SER A 118 -3.78 -13.97 -0.24
C SER A 118 -4.54 -14.33 -1.53
N ILE A 119 -5.01 -13.32 -2.28
CA ILE A 119 -5.65 -13.53 -3.58
C ILE A 119 -4.66 -14.12 -4.61
N SER A 120 -3.41 -13.67 -4.59
CA SER A 120 -2.37 -14.20 -5.47
C SER A 120 -2.09 -15.68 -5.20
N LEU A 121 -2.05 -16.09 -3.92
CA LEU A 121 -1.92 -17.50 -3.54
C LEU A 121 -3.11 -18.34 -4.03
N PHE A 122 -4.33 -17.80 -3.92
CA PHE A 122 -5.53 -18.46 -4.45
C PHE A 122 -5.43 -18.65 -5.98
N LEU A 123 -5.06 -17.61 -6.73
CA LEU A 123 -4.88 -17.67 -8.18
C LEU A 123 -3.75 -18.61 -8.60
N PHE A 124 -2.69 -18.72 -7.80
CA PHE A 124 -1.65 -19.73 -7.99
C PHE A 124 -2.22 -21.16 -7.96
N PHE A 125 -3.05 -21.50 -6.96
CA PHE A 125 -3.66 -22.83 -6.89
C PHE A 125 -4.65 -23.10 -8.04
N VAL A 126 -5.38 -22.07 -8.49
CA VAL A 126 -6.23 -22.15 -9.69
C VAL A 126 -5.39 -22.44 -10.93
N GLY A 127 -4.26 -21.76 -11.10
CA GLY A 127 -3.31 -21.98 -12.19
C GLY A 127 -2.73 -23.40 -12.20
N VAL A 128 -2.29 -23.90 -11.04
CA VAL A 128 -1.83 -25.30 -10.87
C VAL A 128 -2.94 -26.30 -11.23
N SER A 129 -4.19 -26.02 -10.86
CA SER A 129 -5.34 -26.86 -11.22
C SER A 129 -5.62 -26.86 -12.72
N GLY A 130 -5.38 -25.73 -13.38
CA GLY A 130 -5.44 -25.61 -14.85
C GLY A 130 -4.37 -26.45 -15.52
N LEU A 131 -3.12 -26.34 -15.06
CA LEU A 131 -2.02 -27.17 -15.56
C LEU A 131 -2.26 -28.66 -15.34
N LEU A 132 -2.86 -29.05 -14.21
CA LEU A 132 -3.27 -30.44 -13.98
C LEU A 132 -4.35 -30.88 -14.97
N SER A 133 -5.30 -30.00 -15.28
CA SER A 133 -6.41 -30.27 -16.20
C SER A 133 -5.94 -30.45 -17.65
N LEU A 134 -4.84 -29.82 -18.06
CA LEU A 134 -4.18 -30.06 -19.36
C LEU A 134 -3.84 -31.54 -19.58
N GLY A 135 -3.42 -32.25 -18.53
CA GLY A 135 -3.08 -33.67 -18.61
C GLY A 135 -4.27 -34.57 -18.97
N PHE A 136 -5.50 -34.12 -18.74
CA PHE A 136 -6.73 -34.87 -18.97
C PHE A 136 -7.51 -34.40 -20.19
N GLU A 137 -7.13 -33.28 -20.81
CA GLU A 137 -7.88 -32.63 -21.89
C GLU A 137 -8.09 -33.54 -23.11
N ASN A 138 -7.06 -34.31 -23.48
CA ASN A 138 -7.12 -35.24 -24.60
C ASN A 138 -8.07 -36.42 -24.39
N GLN A 139 -8.26 -36.86 -23.14
CA GLN A 139 -9.10 -38.01 -22.81
C GLN A 139 -10.54 -37.60 -22.48
N TYR A 140 -10.72 -36.43 -21.86
CA TYR A 140 -12.03 -35.97 -21.36
C TYR A 140 -12.25 -34.45 -21.60
N PRO A 141 -12.39 -34.00 -22.86
CA PRO A 141 -12.46 -32.57 -23.18
C PRO A 141 -13.70 -31.87 -22.57
N SER A 142 -14.87 -32.50 -22.60
CA SER A 142 -16.09 -31.93 -22.01
C SER A 142 -15.99 -31.75 -20.49
N ILE A 143 -15.34 -32.70 -19.80
CA ILE A 143 -15.17 -32.64 -18.34
C ILE A 143 -14.20 -31.50 -17.99
N VAL A 144 -13.09 -31.38 -18.72
CA VAL A 144 -12.11 -30.31 -18.51
C VAL A 144 -12.71 -28.93 -18.75
N ARG A 145 -13.50 -28.74 -19.82
CA ARG A 145 -14.19 -27.48 -20.07
C ARG A 145 -15.15 -27.13 -18.93
N CYS A 146 -15.97 -28.09 -18.51
CA CYS A 146 -16.92 -27.90 -17.42
C CYS A 146 -16.20 -27.52 -16.11
N PHE A 147 -15.17 -28.29 -15.75
CA PHE A 147 -14.35 -28.02 -14.57
C PHE A 147 -13.73 -26.62 -14.59
N TRP A 148 -13.07 -26.26 -15.69
CA TRP A 148 -12.37 -24.98 -15.83
C TRP A 148 -13.34 -23.79 -15.81
N SER A 149 -14.49 -23.89 -16.48
CA SER A 149 -15.51 -22.84 -16.47
C SER A 149 -16.05 -22.57 -15.07
N VAL A 150 -16.39 -23.64 -14.34
CA VAL A 150 -16.94 -23.54 -12.98
C VAL A 150 -15.88 -22.99 -12.01
N LEU A 151 -14.65 -23.51 -12.09
CA LEU A 151 -13.54 -23.04 -11.29
C LEU A 151 -13.26 -21.56 -11.56
N SER A 152 -13.27 -21.13 -12.82
CA SER A 152 -13.07 -19.74 -13.22
C SER A 152 -14.18 -18.83 -12.71
N PHE A 153 -15.44 -19.26 -12.78
CA PHE A 153 -16.59 -18.51 -12.28
C PHE A 153 -16.51 -18.25 -10.77
N PHE A 154 -16.25 -19.29 -9.98
CA PHE A 154 -16.09 -19.12 -8.53
C PHE A 154 -14.82 -18.32 -8.17
N SER A 155 -13.75 -18.47 -8.96
CA SER A 155 -12.53 -17.68 -8.79
C SER A 155 -12.77 -16.19 -9.02
N LEU A 156 -13.57 -15.84 -10.03
CA LEU A 156 -14.01 -14.46 -10.28
C LEU A 156 -14.76 -13.88 -9.09
N ILE A 157 -15.73 -14.63 -8.54
CA ILE A 157 -16.49 -14.22 -7.35
C ILE A 157 -15.55 -14.03 -6.15
N TYR A 158 -14.66 -14.98 -5.89
CA TYR A 158 -13.71 -14.89 -4.78
C TYR A 158 -12.80 -13.66 -4.89
N CYS A 159 -12.22 -13.43 -6.08
CA CYS A 159 -11.30 -12.31 -6.30
C CYS A 159 -12.01 -10.95 -6.24
N THR A 160 -13.23 -10.84 -6.80
CA THR A 160 -14.01 -9.59 -6.72
C THR A 160 -14.41 -9.24 -5.29
N ILE A 161 -14.77 -10.24 -4.47
CA ILE A 161 -15.01 -10.04 -3.04
C ILE A 161 -13.70 -9.64 -2.34
N GLY A 162 -12.60 -10.33 -2.61
CA GLY A 162 -11.29 -10.04 -2.03
C GLY A 162 -10.80 -8.63 -2.34
N TRP A 163 -10.95 -8.16 -3.59
CA TRP A 163 -10.55 -6.82 -3.97
C TRP A 163 -11.39 -5.72 -3.32
N ASN A 164 -12.68 -5.94 -3.13
CA ASN A 164 -13.58 -4.96 -2.53
C ASN A 164 -13.58 -5.00 -0.99
N THR A 165 -13.08 -6.07 -0.38
CA THR A 165 -13.02 -6.18 1.08
C THR A 165 -11.91 -5.30 1.64
N SER A 166 -12.27 -4.39 2.55
CA SER A 166 -11.32 -3.56 3.31
C SER A 166 -10.46 -4.42 4.23
N GLU A 167 -9.19 -4.03 4.41
CA GLU A 167 -8.19 -4.70 5.25
C GLU A 167 -8.65 -4.88 6.71
N GLU A 168 -9.62 -4.07 7.19
CA GLU A 168 -10.13 -4.07 8.57
C GLU A 168 -11.41 -4.92 8.79
N SER A 169 -11.71 -5.85 7.88
CA SER A 169 -12.90 -6.69 7.97
C SER A 169 -12.85 -7.62 9.20
N LYS A 170 -13.54 -7.24 10.29
CA LYS A 170 -13.69 -8.03 11.54
C LYS A 170 -14.43 -9.37 11.39
N LYS A 171 -14.96 -9.70 10.21
CA LYS A 171 -15.73 -10.92 9.99
C LYS A 171 -14.79 -12.09 9.67
N ARG A 172 -14.81 -13.14 10.52
CA ARG A 172 -13.95 -14.34 10.40
C ARG A 172 -14.00 -15.03 9.03
N PHE A 173 -15.11 -14.92 8.31
CA PHE A 173 -15.31 -15.50 6.97
C PHE A 173 -14.76 -14.65 5.81
N LEU A 174 -14.38 -13.40 6.07
CA LEU A 174 -13.83 -12.44 5.09
C LEU A 174 -12.44 -11.97 5.54
N ASN A 175 -11.68 -12.84 6.21
CA ASN A 175 -10.34 -12.51 6.66
C ASN A 175 -9.31 -12.81 5.57
N PHE A 176 -9.32 -11.96 4.53
CA PHE A 176 -8.36 -12.02 3.43
C PHE A 176 -6.93 -11.70 3.84
N GLU A 177 -6.70 -11.27 5.09
CA GLU A 177 -5.35 -11.07 5.64
C GLU A 177 -4.61 -12.40 5.87
N SER A 178 -5.35 -13.52 6.02
CA SER A 178 -4.76 -14.82 6.31
C SER A 178 -4.59 -15.68 5.06
N LEU A 179 -3.37 -16.14 4.79
CA LEU A 179 -3.07 -17.14 3.75
C LEU A 179 -3.84 -18.46 3.96
N ARG A 180 -4.15 -18.79 5.23
CA ARG A 180 -4.96 -19.98 5.55
C ARG A 180 -6.37 -19.86 4.98
N HIS A 181 -6.94 -18.66 4.94
CA HIS A 181 -8.26 -18.42 4.37
C HIS A 181 -8.26 -18.63 2.86
N ALA A 182 -7.22 -18.18 2.13
CA ALA A 182 -7.06 -18.49 0.71
C ALA A 182 -6.98 -19.99 0.43
N ILE A 183 -6.20 -20.74 1.22
CA ILE A 183 -6.08 -22.20 1.07
C ILE A 183 -7.44 -22.89 1.32
N ILE A 184 -8.13 -22.55 2.42
CA ILE A 184 -9.42 -23.15 2.76
C ILE A 184 -10.46 -22.80 1.69
N SER A 185 -10.50 -21.55 1.24
CA SER A 185 -11.42 -21.09 0.21
C SER A 185 -11.15 -21.79 -1.13
N PHE A 186 -9.87 -22.00 -1.48
CA PHE A 186 -9.49 -22.79 -2.63
C PHE A 186 -9.97 -24.24 -2.52
N ILE A 187 -9.76 -24.91 -1.39
CA ILE A 187 -10.21 -26.30 -1.17
C ILE A 187 -11.74 -26.40 -1.34
N VAL A 188 -12.49 -25.43 -0.79
CA VAL A 188 -13.95 -25.38 -0.92
C VAL A 188 -14.37 -25.20 -2.37
N VAL A 189 -13.79 -24.22 -3.07
CA VAL A 189 -14.09 -23.96 -4.49
C VAL A 189 -13.73 -25.16 -5.36
N PHE A 190 -12.56 -25.76 -5.14
CA PHE A 190 -12.11 -26.95 -5.86
C PHE A 190 -13.05 -28.13 -5.64
N GLY A 191 -13.49 -28.36 -4.39
CA GLY A 191 -14.47 -29.39 -4.05
C GLY A 191 -15.84 -29.16 -4.72
N ILE A 192 -16.34 -27.92 -4.71
CA ILE A 192 -17.58 -27.55 -5.40
C ILE A 192 -17.46 -27.80 -6.90
N SER A 193 -16.36 -27.36 -7.53
CA SER A 193 -16.08 -27.60 -8.94
C SER A 193 -16.08 -29.09 -9.29
N PHE A 194 -15.56 -29.95 -8.39
CA PHE A 194 -15.55 -31.39 -8.58
C PHE A 194 -16.94 -32.02 -8.48
N VAL A 195 -17.77 -31.59 -7.52
CA VAL A 195 -19.16 -32.08 -7.37
C VAL A 195 -20.03 -31.67 -8.56
N ILE A 196 -19.79 -30.51 -9.17
CA ILE A 196 -20.55 -30.05 -10.33
C ILE A 196 -20.25 -30.91 -11.58
N LEU A 197 -19.15 -31.68 -11.61
CA LEU A 197 -18.85 -32.59 -12.71
C LEU A 197 -19.88 -33.71 -12.88
N PHE A 198 -20.63 -34.07 -11.83
CA PHE A 198 -21.73 -35.02 -11.92
C PHE A 198 -22.87 -34.53 -12.84
N TRP A 199 -22.96 -33.22 -13.07
CA TRP A 199 -23.95 -32.57 -13.94
C TRP A 199 -23.33 -32.07 -15.25
N SER A 200 -22.09 -32.47 -15.56
CA SER A 200 -21.28 -31.93 -16.66
C SER A 200 -21.95 -32.01 -18.03
N GLN A 201 -22.75 -33.05 -18.31
CA GLN A 201 -23.42 -33.22 -19.59
C GLN A 201 -24.42 -32.10 -19.92
N ASN A 202 -25.19 -31.64 -18.94
CA ASN A 202 -26.16 -30.55 -19.15
C ASN A 202 -25.48 -29.19 -19.28
N ILE A 203 -24.33 -29.02 -18.62
CA ILE A 203 -23.60 -27.75 -18.56
C ILE A 203 -22.69 -27.57 -19.78
N ASP A 204 -22.09 -28.66 -20.31
CA ASP A 204 -21.15 -28.59 -21.45
C ASP A 204 -21.79 -28.00 -22.71
N ILE A 205 -23.09 -28.27 -22.97
CA ILE A 205 -23.81 -27.72 -24.13
C ILE A 205 -23.82 -26.18 -24.09
N PHE A 206 -24.08 -25.60 -22.92
CA PHE A 206 -24.08 -24.15 -22.74
C PHE A 206 -22.65 -23.59 -22.81
N ILE A 207 -21.69 -24.27 -22.17
CA ILE A 207 -20.28 -23.84 -22.15
C ILE A 207 -19.69 -23.81 -23.56
N GLN A 208 -19.98 -24.81 -24.40
CA GLN A 208 -19.47 -24.89 -25.77
C GLN A 208 -19.77 -23.63 -26.59
N GLY A 209 -20.95 -23.02 -26.40
CA GLY A 209 -21.35 -21.80 -27.12
C GLY A 209 -20.56 -20.54 -26.72
N ILE A 210 -20.02 -20.49 -25.50
CA ILE A 210 -19.32 -19.32 -24.95
C ILE A 210 -17.81 -19.58 -24.77
N TRP A 211 -17.37 -20.82 -24.93
CA TRP A 211 -16.01 -21.29 -24.62
C TRP A 211 -14.91 -20.46 -25.26
N SER A 212 -15.08 -20.10 -26.55
CA SER A 212 -14.11 -19.31 -27.31
C SER A 212 -13.84 -17.92 -26.72
N TYR A 213 -14.78 -17.36 -25.95
CA TYR A 213 -14.60 -16.10 -25.22
C TYR A 213 -14.19 -16.33 -23.77
N LEU A 214 -14.77 -17.34 -23.13
CA LEU A 214 -14.56 -17.64 -21.72
C LEU A 214 -13.12 -18.04 -21.43
N LEU A 215 -12.53 -18.89 -22.28
CA LEU A 215 -11.19 -19.43 -22.07
C LEU A 215 -10.12 -18.31 -22.09
N PRO A 216 -9.98 -17.48 -23.14
CA PRO A 216 -9.04 -16.36 -23.12
C PRO A 216 -9.27 -15.39 -21.95
N PHE A 217 -10.54 -15.08 -21.65
CA PHE A 217 -10.88 -14.19 -20.55
C PHE A 217 -10.41 -14.76 -19.19
N SER A 218 -10.64 -16.04 -18.93
CA SER A 218 -10.23 -16.70 -17.68
C SER A 218 -8.70 -16.74 -17.50
N VAL A 219 -7.96 -16.94 -18.59
CA VAL A 219 -6.48 -16.93 -18.56
C VAL A 219 -5.97 -15.52 -18.28
N LEU A 220 -6.48 -14.52 -19.00
CA LEU A 220 -6.14 -13.11 -18.76
C LEU A 220 -6.51 -12.66 -17.34
N PHE A 221 -7.62 -13.16 -16.81
CA PHE A 221 -8.06 -12.87 -15.46
C PHE A 221 -7.03 -13.28 -14.40
N SER A 222 -6.20 -14.29 -14.66
CA SER A 222 -5.15 -14.71 -13.72
C SER A 222 -4.07 -13.65 -13.50
N PHE A 223 -3.95 -12.66 -14.40
CA PHE A 223 -3.05 -11.50 -14.27
C PHE A 223 -3.69 -10.28 -13.59
N SER A 224 -5.02 -10.27 -13.45
CA SER A 224 -5.78 -9.11 -12.95
C SER A 224 -5.35 -8.67 -11.55
N ASN A 225 -4.94 -9.61 -10.70
CA ASN A 225 -4.51 -9.31 -9.34
C ASN A 225 -3.29 -8.38 -9.30
N PHE A 226 -2.36 -8.52 -10.26
CA PHE A 226 -1.19 -7.66 -10.36
C PHE A 226 -1.57 -6.20 -10.73
N ILE A 227 -2.55 -6.05 -11.62
CA ILE A 227 -3.08 -4.73 -12.01
C ILE A 227 -3.76 -4.08 -10.81
N VAL A 228 -4.62 -4.82 -10.11
CA VAL A 228 -5.34 -4.31 -8.92
C VAL A 228 -4.37 -3.97 -7.80
N ALA A 229 -3.35 -4.80 -7.56
CA ALA A 229 -2.27 -4.54 -6.61
C ALA A 229 -1.59 -3.18 -6.89
N SER A 230 -1.16 -3.00 -8.13
CA SER A 230 -0.46 -1.79 -8.57
C SER A 230 -1.31 -0.54 -8.39
N VAL A 231 -2.60 -0.61 -8.76
CA VAL A 231 -3.55 0.51 -8.59
C VAL A 231 -3.81 0.81 -7.11
N LYS A 232 -4.00 -0.21 -6.26
CA LYS A 232 -4.21 -0.02 -4.82
C LYS A 232 -2.99 0.65 -4.17
N ILE A 233 -1.79 0.15 -4.45
CA ILE A 233 -0.56 0.74 -3.91
C ILE A 233 -0.39 2.18 -4.40
N TRP A 234 -0.64 2.45 -5.68
CA TRP A 234 -0.55 3.80 -6.24
C TRP A 234 -1.52 4.79 -5.58
N ARG A 235 -2.78 4.40 -5.36
CA ARG A 235 -3.77 5.23 -4.67
C ARG A 235 -3.37 5.50 -3.22
N LYS A 236 -2.94 4.46 -2.49
CA LYS A 236 -2.54 4.56 -1.08
C LYS A 236 -1.29 5.43 -0.92
N ALA A 237 -0.27 5.23 -1.77
CA ALA A 237 0.93 6.06 -1.82
C ALA A 237 0.63 7.54 -2.11
N ARG A 238 -0.31 7.83 -3.03
CA ARG A 238 -0.75 9.20 -3.30
C ARG A 238 -1.45 9.84 -2.09
N SER A 239 -2.36 9.10 -1.45
CA SER A 239 -3.03 9.56 -0.23
C SER A 239 -2.02 9.88 0.88
N THR A 240 -1.01 9.02 1.09
CA THR A 240 0.05 9.27 2.08
C THR A 240 0.89 10.49 1.74
N LYS A 241 1.22 10.71 0.46
CA LYS A 241 1.93 11.94 0.03
C LYS A 241 1.10 13.20 0.31
N ASP A 242 -0.20 13.15 0.06
CA ASP A 242 -1.10 14.27 0.33
C ASP A 242 -1.25 14.55 1.83
N GLU A 243 -1.31 13.49 2.66
CA GLU A 243 -1.34 13.61 4.13
C GLU A 243 -0.04 14.20 4.69
N ILE A 244 1.11 13.74 4.21
CA ILE A 244 2.42 14.29 4.57
C ILE A 244 2.47 15.78 4.22
N ARG A 245 2.02 16.17 3.02
CA ARG A 245 2.01 17.56 2.57
C ARG A 245 1.13 18.46 3.43
N ARG A 246 -0.06 17.98 3.85
CA ARG A 246 -0.92 18.74 4.78
C ARG A 246 -0.28 18.91 6.15
N SER A 247 0.30 17.84 6.71
CA SER A 247 1.00 17.92 8.00
C SER A 247 2.20 18.88 7.94
N GLN A 248 2.89 18.93 6.79
CA GLN A 248 3.99 19.84 6.55
C GLN A 248 3.51 21.29 6.53
N GLU A 249 2.45 21.62 5.81
CA GLU A 249 1.93 22.99 5.72
C GLU A 249 1.57 23.53 7.12
N GLU A 250 1.01 22.69 7.99
CA GLU A 250 0.70 23.04 9.37
C GLU A 250 1.97 23.27 10.22
N ILE A 251 2.96 22.37 10.14
CA ILE A 251 4.22 22.48 10.89
C ILE A 251 5.04 23.69 10.42
N VAL A 252 5.14 23.91 9.10
CA VAL A 252 5.86 25.07 8.53
C VAL A 252 5.20 26.38 8.93
N ALA A 253 3.87 26.45 8.99
CA ALA A 253 3.16 27.62 9.48
C ALA A 253 3.50 27.92 10.95
N ARG A 254 3.54 26.90 11.81
CA ARG A 254 3.95 27.04 13.21
C ARG A 254 5.42 27.47 13.35
N CYS A 255 6.34 26.89 12.57
CA CYS A 255 7.74 27.31 12.56
C CYS A 255 7.92 28.76 12.10
N ARG A 256 7.15 29.21 11.11
CA ARG A 256 7.21 30.60 10.62
C ARG A 256 6.68 31.58 11.67
N ASP A 257 5.57 31.26 12.35
CA ASP A 257 5.04 32.07 13.45
C ASP A 257 6.06 32.19 14.62
N LEU A 258 6.71 31.08 14.97
CA LEU A 258 7.76 31.08 15.99
C LEU A 258 8.97 31.91 15.58
N ARG A 259 9.41 31.82 14.32
CA ARG A 259 10.51 32.65 13.79
C ARG A 259 10.19 34.14 13.83
N THR A 260 8.96 34.53 13.46
CA THR A 260 8.54 35.94 13.53
C THR A 260 8.52 36.45 14.97
N LYS A 261 8.15 35.61 15.95
CA LYS A 261 8.24 35.95 17.38
C LYS A 261 9.69 36.07 17.87
N VAL A 262 10.60 35.24 17.38
CA VAL A 262 12.04 35.37 17.69
C VAL A 262 12.61 36.65 17.11
N GLU A 263 12.33 36.95 15.83
CA GLU A 263 12.80 38.17 15.16
C GLU A 263 12.23 39.44 15.80
N SER A 264 10.99 39.42 16.29
CA SER A 264 10.42 40.56 17.03
C SER A 264 11.10 40.78 18.38
N VAL A 265 11.44 39.71 19.11
CA VAL A 265 12.20 39.82 20.37
C VAL A 265 13.62 40.33 20.13
N ILE A 266 14.29 39.86 19.08
CA ILE A 266 15.64 40.34 18.71
C ILE A 266 15.61 41.81 18.31
N SER A 267 14.66 42.23 17.47
CA SER A 267 14.55 43.63 17.04
C SER A 267 14.19 44.59 18.18
N VAL A 268 13.35 44.17 19.13
CA VAL A 268 13.08 44.96 20.35
C VAL A 268 14.34 45.09 21.21
N ASN A 269 15.17 44.04 21.26
CA ASN A 269 16.43 44.07 21.99
C ASN A 269 17.47 44.98 21.33
N ASP A 270 17.61 44.94 20.00
CA ASP A 270 18.51 45.83 19.27
C ASP A 270 18.10 47.29 19.43
N LEU A 271 16.79 47.58 19.37
CA LEU A 271 16.24 48.92 19.60
C LEU A 271 16.49 49.41 21.04
N ALA A 272 16.39 48.51 22.03
CA ALA A 272 16.68 48.83 23.43
C ALA A 272 18.18 49.11 23.66
N ASN A 273 19.07 48.36 23.01
CA ASN A 273 20.51 48.59 23.09
C ASN A 273 20.92 49.91 22.42
N ASP A 274 20.35 50.27 21.27
CA ASP A 274 20.62 51.56 20.60
C ASP A 274 20.15 52.76 21.46
N LEU A 275 19.03 52.62 22.16
CA LEU A 275 18.53 53.62 23.11
C LEU A 275 19.41 53.78 24.36
N TYR A 276 20.12 52.73 24.77
CA TYR A 276 21.06 52.78 25.90
C TYR A 276 22.44 53.33 25.52
N GLN A 277 22.85 53.25 24.25
CA GLN A 277 24.13 53.82 23.77
C GLN A 277 24.05 55.31 23.41
N THR A 278 22.85 55.87 23.33
CA THR A 278 22.60 57.28 22.97
C THR A 278 22.41 58.23 24.17
N ASN A 279 22.57 57.72 25.40
CA ASN A 279 22.68 58.48 26.65
C ASN A 279 24.10 58.39 27.22
#